data_AF-N1MKJ7-F1
#
_entry.id   AF-N1MKJ7-F1
#
_cell.length_a   1.000
_cell.length_b   1.000
_cell.length_c   1.000
_cell.angle_alpha   90.00
_cell.angle_beta   90.00
_cell.angle_gamma   90.00
#
_symmetry.space_group_name_H-M   'P 1'
#
loop_
_entity.id
_entity.type
_entity.pdbx_description
1 polymer ?
#
loop_
_entity_poly.entity_id
_entity_poly.type
_entity_poly.pdbx_seq_one_letter_code
_entity_poly.pdbx_strand_id
1 'polypeptide(L)' 'MLNHFVVEANKITAGVAVRIPGGFRFFHSDPRFRRLDGQIFRKARTLARKVRELAQSLGRPGEPERPQPVLT' A
#
# COMPACT_ATOMS: atom_id res chain seq x y z
N MET A 1 -6.49 17.97 13.82
CA MET A 1 -6.99 17.29 12.60
C MET A 1 -5.91 16.32 12.14
N LEU A 2 -6.23 15.04 11.94
CA LEU A 2 -5.22 14.06 11.48
C LEU A 2 -4.81 14.40 10.04
N ASN A 3 -3.53 14.66 9.82
CA ASN A 3 -2.98 15.06 8.52
C ASN A 3 -2.45 13.86 7.71
N HIS A 4 -3.04 12.68 7.93
CA HIS A 4 -2.64 11.44 7.28
C HIS A 4 -3.86 10.68 6.78
N PHE A 5 -3.67 9.86 5.74
CA PHE A 5 -4.70 8.98 5.21
C PHE A 5 -4.13 7.60 4.95
N VAL A 6 -4.96 6.58 5.18
CA VAL A 6 -4.65 5.19 4.83
C VAL A 6 -4.70 5.05 3.32
N VAL A 7 -3.77 4.27 2.76
CA VAL A 7 -3.70 3.98 1.34
C VAL A 7 -3.91 2.49 1.14
N GLU A 8 -4.97 2.15 0.41
CA GLU A 8 -5.35 0.77 0.12
C GLU A 8 -5.33 0.50 -1.38
N ALA A 9 -4.89 -0.70 -1.77
CA ALA A 9 -4.93 -1.18 -3.14
C ALA A 9 -5.18 -2.68 -3.17
N ASN A 10 -6.04 -3.16 -4.08
CA ASN A 10 -6.38 -4.58 -4.22
C ASN A 10 -6.79 -5.27 -2.89
N LYS A 11 -7.60 -4.61 -2.06
CA LYS A 11 -8.02 -5.07 -0.72
C LYS A 11 -6.86 -5.26 0.28
N ILE A 12 -5.71 -4.65 0.01
CA ILE A 12 -4.53 -4.66 0.89
C ILE A 12 -4.31 -3.24 1.38
N THR A 13 -4.15 -3.08 2.69
CA THR A 13 -3.63 -1.84 3.27
C THR A 13 -2.14 -1.73 2.93
N ALA A 14 -1.82 -0.87 1.96
CA ALA A 14 -0.46 -0.69 1.49
C ALA A 14 0.38 0.10 2.49
N GLY A 15 -0.23 1.09 3.15
CA GLY A 15 0.44 1.95 4.12
C GLY A 15 -0.33 3.21 4.46
N VAL A 16 0.38 4.19 5.01
CA VAL A 16 -0.16 5.52 5.34
C VAL A 16 0.58 6.60 4.55
N ALA A 17 -0.16 7.60 4.11
CA ALA A 17 0.40 8.81 3.54
C ALA A 17 0.25 9.96 4.54
N VAL A 18 1.38 10.54 4.94
CA VAL A 18 1.45 11.68 5.86
C VAL A 18 1.67 12.94 5.05
N ARG A 19 0.80 13.95 5.23
CA ARG A 19 1.01 15.28 4.62
C ARG A 19 2.21 15.95 5.28
N ILE A 20 3.11 16.46 4.45
CA ILE A 20 4.29 17.23 4.85
C ILE A 20 4.31 18.56 4.07
N PRO A 21 5.12 19.56 4.49
CA PRO A 21 5.39 20.72 3.64
C PRO A 21 5.87 20.26 2.25
N GLY A 22 5.17 20.70 1.21
CA GLY A 22 5.51 20.37 -0.19
C GLY A 22 4.92 19.05 -0.74
N GLY A 23 4.21 18.24 0.07
CA GLY A 23 3.57 17.02 -0.47
C GLY A 23 3.16 15.99 0.57
N PHE A 24 3.45 14.73 0.25
CA PHE A 24 3.05 13.56 1.03
C PHE A 24 4.20 12.57 1.11
N ARG A 25 4.52 12.10 2.31
CA ARG A 25 5.46 11.00 2.54
C ARG A 25 4.68 9.71 2.75
N PHE A 26 5.07 8.66 2.07
CA PHE A 26 4.46 7.34 2.23
C PHE A 26 5.25 6.49 3.24
N PHE A 27 4.55 5.74 4.08
CA PHE A 27 5.13 4.73 4.96
C PHE A 27 4.39 3.41 4.74
N HIS A 28 5.13 2.35 4.43
CA HIS A 28 4.52 1.06 4.11
C HIS A 28 4.02 0.34 5.37
N SER A 29 2.88 -0.34 5.28
CA SER A 29 2.41 -1.29 6.30
C SER A 29 2.58 -2.75 5.85
N ASP A 30 2.60 -2.99 4.54
CA ASP A 30 2.78 -4.31 3.95
C ASP A 30 4.14 -4.40 3.24
N PRO A 31 4.96 -5.45 3.49
CA PRO A 31 6.30 -5.58 2.91
C PRO A 31 6.37 -5.52 1.39
N ARG A 32 5.28 -5.87 0.69
CA ARG A 32 5.20 -5.80 -0.78
C ARG A 32 5.30 -4.36 -1.30
N PHE A 33 5.00 -3.37 -0.46
CA PHE A 33 5.08 -1.94 -0.77
C PHE A 33 6.36 -1.26 -0.28
N ARG A 34 7.32 -2.01 0.28
CA ARG A 34 8.61 -1.48 0.79
C ARG A 34 9.34 -0.59 -0.21
N ARG A 35 9.21 -0.86 -1.52
CA ARG A 35 9.83 -0.06 -2.59
C ARG A 35 9.38 1.42 -2.59
N LEU A 36 8.21 1.73 -2.04
CA LEU A 36 7.66 3.09 -1.97
C LEU A 36 7.93 3.78 -0.63
N ASP A 37 8.53 3.07 0.32
CA ASP A 37 8.71 3.57 1.68
C ASP A 37 9.55 4.85 1.72
N GLY A 38 9.10 5.81 2.51
CA GLY A 38 9.75 7.10 2.68
C GLY A 38 9.72 8.03 1.46
N GLN A 39 9.23 7.59 0.30
CA GLN A 39 9.17 8.43 -0.90
C GLN A 39 8.21 9.61 -0.69
N ILE A 40 8.61 10.76 -1.24
CA ILE A 40 7.84 12.00 -1.20
C ILE A 40 7.15 12.22 -2.55
N PHE A 41 5.84 12.42 -2.50
CA PHE A 41 5.01 12.71 -3.65
C PHE A 41 4.41 14.11 -3.51
N ARG A 42 4.59 14.95 -4.53
CA ARG A 42 4.02 16.32 -4.55
C ARG A 42 2.49 16.34 -4.47
N LYS A 43 1.83 15.30 -5.01
CA LYS A 43 0.36 15.18 -5.06
C LYS A 43 -0.06 13.80 -4.55
N ALA A 44 -1.10 13.75 -3.72
CA ALA A 44 -1.68 12.50 -3.21
C ALA A 44 -2.11 11.55 -4.35
N ARG A 45 -2.65 12.10 -5.44
CA ARG A 45 -3.03 11.30 -6.63
C ARG A 45 -1.85 10.58 -7.26
N THR A 46 -0.65 11.17 -7.25
CA THR A 46 0.56 10.53 -7.78
C THR A 46 1.01 9.38 -6.89
N LEU A 47 0.95 9.57 -5.56
CA LEU A 47 1.21 8.52 -4.58
C LEU A 47 0.25 7.34 -4.80
N ALA A 48 -1.06 7.61 -4.81
CA ALA A 48 -2.08 6.58 -5.00
C ALA A 48 -1.90 5.80 -6.32
N ARG A 49 -1.54 6.51 -7.40
CA ARG A 49 -1.23 5.88 -8.69
C ARG A 49 -0.03 4.92 -8.58
N LYS A 50 1.07 5.35 -7.95
CA LYS A 50 2.27 4.51 -7.78
C LYS A 50 2.03 3.29 -6.90
N VAL A 51 1.24 3.44 -5.84
CA VAL A 51 0.80 2.31 -5.00
C VAL A 51 -0.03 1.32 -5.83
N ARG A 52 -0.99 1.81 -6.63
CA ARG A 52 -1.80 0.96 -7.51
C ARG A 52 -0.96 0.23 -8.57
N GLU A 53 -0.03 0.93 -9.23
CA GLU A 53 0.89 0.34 -10.21
C GLU A 53 1.71 -0.79 -9.58
N LEU A 54 2.26 -0.56 -8.38
CA LEU A 54 3.01 -1.59 -7.65
C LEU A 54 2.10 -2.77 -7.28
N ALA A 55 0.90 -2.52 -6.74
CA ALA A 55 -0.08 -3.54 -6.39
C ALA A 55 -0.49 -4.42 -7.59
N GLN A 56 -0.55 -3.84 -8.80
CA GLN A 56 -0.83 -4.57 -10.04
C GLN A 56 0.36 -5.41 -10.49
N SER A 57 1.58 -4.90 -10.34
CA SER A 57 2.80 -5.61 -10.73
C SER A 57 3.13 -6.83 -9.87
N LEU A 58 2.57 -6.89 -8.64
CA LEU A 58 2.74 -8.00 -7.71
C LEU A 58 1.90 -9.24 -8.07
N GLY A 59 1.16 -9.21 -9.19
CA GLY A 59 0.20 -10.24 -9.57
C GLY A 59 -1.08 -10.17 -8.73
N ARG A 60 -2.14 -10.87 -9.13
CA ARG A 60 -3.23 -11.16 -8.17
C ARG A 60 -2.57 -11.89 -6.99
N PRO A 61 -2.73 -11.45 -5.74
CA PRO A 61 -2.39 -12.32 -4.63
C PRO A 61 -3.15 -13.61 -4.89
N GLY A 62 -2.43 -14.72 -5.04
CA GLY A 62 -3.04 -16.04 -4.98
C GLY A 62 -3.93 -16.04 -3.75
N GLU A 63 -5.13 -16.58 -3.91
CA GLU A 63 -6.04 -16.88 -2.81
C GLU A 63 -5.22 -17.30 -1.59
N PRO A 64 -5.41 -16.70 -0.40
CA PRO A 64 -4.72 -17.19 0.79
C PRO A 64 -4.98 -18.68 0.85
N GLU A 65 -3.91 -19.47 1.03
CA GLU A 65 -3.98 -20.93 1.14
C GLU A 65 -5.21 -21.27 2.00
N ARG A 66 -6.24 -21.86 1.38
CA ARG A 66 -7.32 -22.45 2.15
C ARG A 66 -6.64 -23.42 3.10
N PRO A 67 -6.81 -23.31 4.44
CA PRO A 67 -6.30 -24.33 5.32
C PRO A 67 -6.86 -25.66 4.83
N GLN A 68 -5.97 -26.56 4.45
CA GLN A 68 -6.35 -27.90 4.02
C GLN A 68 -7.09 -28.51 5.22
N PRO A 69 -8.32 -29.02 5.06
CA PRO A 69 -8.95 -29.74 6.15
C PRO A 69 -8.06 -30.94 6.46
N VAL A 70 -7.39 -30.91 7.61
CA VAL A 70 -6.83 -32.11 8.20
C VAL A 70 -8.05 -32.98 8.55
N LEU A 71 -8.33 -33.94 7.68
CA LEU A 71 -9.21 -35.05 8.01
C LEU A 71 -8.43 -35.93 8.98
N THR A 72 -8.73 -35.78 10.28
CA THR A 72 -8.41 -36.76 11.33
C THR A 72 -9.31 -37.97 11.21
#